data_AF-A0A0F9N7D5-F1
#
_entry.id   AF-A0A0F9N7D5-F1
#
_cell.length_a   1.000
_cell.length_b   1.000
_cell.length_c   1.000
_cell.angle_alpha   90.00
_cell.angle_beta   90.00
_cell.angle_gamma   90.00
#
_symmetry.space_group_name_H-M   'P 1'
#
loop_
_entity.id
_entity.type
_entity.pdbx_description
1 polymer ?
#
loop_
_entity_poly.entity_id
_entity_poly.type
_entity_poly.pdbx_seq_one_letter_code
_entity_poly.pdbx_strand_id
1 'polypeptide(L)'
;MITKEMIEKAHEDFNQFDRVRPAVIPTPTRTFEVGEECCVGALDDCVIAEITHNSGKAYRVEFIRTDNNYGNPISSPGTLIWWWFDVNKLDSGNTGAPIFFAERLPGQLSTMDLSSLFHMMGHSGIVCDPRYQRDYVWNAENQEALIDSIFNQIGIGSLIFSRHAGYNYKNSDEVVTYINLDGDEIKIPKKNDNTSAVIDGQQRLTTLWRFYTNQFQYRGHYFTDLDFRDQHNFVNSQLSVRIFDEEDVPYKEVLHMFVKVNRGVPQDETHLLKATEQLDKLDG
;
A
#
# COMPACT_ATOMS: atom_id res chain seq x y z
N MET A 1 33.49 -12.25 -27.22
CA MET A 1 34.26 -11.00 -27.04
C MET A 1 33.35 -9.85 -27.41
N ILE A 2 33.40 -8.75 -26.66
CA ILE A 2 32.67 -7.51 -26.97
C ILE A 2 33.26 -6.88 -28.24
N THR A 3 32.41 -6.51 -29.20
CA THR A 3 32.83 -5.90 -30.46
C THR A 3 32.66 -4.37 -30.42
N LYS A 4 33.36 -3.66 -31.31
CA LYS A 4 33.24 -2.21 -31.43
C LYS A 4 31.80 -1.76 -31.75
N GLU A 5 31.11 -2.52 -32.60
CA GLU A 5 29.71 -2.28 -32.96
C GLU A 5 28.78 -2.36 -31.74
N MET A 6 29.02 -3.30 -30.81
CA MET A 6 28.25 -3.38 -29.57
C MET A 6 28.47 -2.17 -28.66
N ILE A 7 29.69 -1.63 -28.63
CA ILE A 7 30.02 -0.44 -27.84
C ILE A 7 29.36 0.81 -28.44
N GLU A 8 29.49 0.99 -29.76
CA GLU A 8 28.85 2.11 -30.48
C GLU A 8 27.33 2.05 -30.29
N LYS A 9 26.74 0.86 -30.39
CA LYS A 9 25.32 0.65 -30.10
C LYS A 9 24.95 0.97 -28.65
N ALA A 10 25.75 0.58 -27.66
CA ALA A 10 25.48 0.91 -26.26
C ALA A 10 25.46 2.43 -26.00
N HIS A 11 26.37 3.18 -26.62
CA HIS A 11 26.38 4.65 -26.58
C HIS A 11 25.22 5.27 -27.36
N GLU A 12 24.85 4.72 -28.52
CA GLU A 12 23.69 5.16 -29.29
C GLU A 12 22.38 4.94 -28.50
N ASP A 13 22.17 3.73 -27.99
CA ASP A 13 21.02 3.35 -27.20
C ASP A 13 20.91 4.24 -25.94
N PHE A 14 22.02 4.46 -25.23
CA PHE A 14 22.04 5.33 -24.06
C PHE A 14 21.64 6.77 -24.43
N ASN A 15 22.19 7.34 -25.51
CA ASN A 15 21.82 8.70 -25.93
C ASN A 15 20.39 8.80 -26.49
N GLN A 16 19.85 7.72 -27.07
CA GLN A 16 18.53 7.71 -27.70
C GLN A 16 17.40 7.50 -26.68
N PHE A 17 17.58 6.53 -25.78
CA PHE A 17 16.59 6.10 -24.79
C PHE A 17 16.74 6.86 -23.47
N ASP A 18 17.97 7.23 -23.10
CA ASP A 18 18.28 8.00 -21.90
C ASP A 18 18.53 9.47 -22.24
N ARG A 19 17.45 10.17 -22.64
CA ARG A 19 17.50 11.60 -23.03
C ARG A 19 17.72 12.55 -21.83
N VAL A 20 18.11 12.02 -20.68
CA VAL A 20 18.26 12.78 -19.45
C VAL A 20 19.56 13.56 -19.49
N ARG A 21 19.48 14.88 -19.26
CA ARG A 21 20.68 15.72 -19.21
C ARG A 21 21.53 15.30 -18.00
N PRO A 22 22.85 15.06 -18.14
CA PRO A 22 23.71 14.70 -17.00
C PRO A 22 23.69 15.69 -15.83
N ALA A 23 23.30 16.94 -16.09
CA ALA A 23 23.14 17.98 -15.07
C ALA A 23 22.00 17.69 -14.08
N VAL A 24 20.94 16.96 -14.49
CA VAL A 24 19.81 16.62 -13.60
C VAL A 24 19.99 15.29 -12.89
N ILE A 25 20.98 14.50 -13.31
CA ILE A 25 21.35 13.26 -12.63
C ILE A 25 22.01 13.63 -11.30
N PRO A 26 21.57 13.04 -10.17
CA PRO A 26 22.16 13.32 -8.86
C PRO A 26 23.67 13.08 -8.84
N THR A 27 24.38 13.79 -7.98
CA THR A 27 25.81 13.57 -7.76
C THR A 27 26.04 12.14 -7.24
N PRO A 28 26.97 11.37 -7.83
CA PRO A 28 27.27 10.03 -7.36
C PRO A 28 27.73 10.02 -5.91
N THR A 29 27.08 9.19 -5.09
CA THR A 29 27.57 8.86 -3.74
C THR A 29 28.40 7.59 -3.73
N ARG A 30 28.42 6.86 -4.86
CA ARG A 30 29.23 5.68 -5.11
C ARG A 30 29.95 5.88 -6.44
N THR A 31 31.24 5.62 -6.45
CA THR A 31 32.11 5.73 -7.62
C THR A 31 32.81 4.42 -7.88
N PHE A 32 33.17 4.18 -9.14
CA PHE A 32 33.81 2.95 -9.56
C PHE A 32 35.05 3.24 -10.41
N GLU A 33 35.98 2.30 -10.43
CA GLU A 33 37.15 2.33 -11.31
C GLU A 33 36.95 1.40 -12.51
N VAL A 34 37.62 1.70 -13.63
CA VAL A 34 37.59 0.80 -14.80
C VAL A 34 38.30 -0.51 -14.44
N GLY A 35 37.66 -1.63 -14.76
CA GLY A 35 38.08 -2.98 -14.38
C GLY A 35 37.50 -3.44 -13.04
N GLU A 36 36.79 -2.58 -12.30
CA GLU A 36 36.14 -2.97 -11.05
C GLU A 36 34.91 -3.84 -11.31
N GLU A 37 34.74 -4.89 -10.51
CA GLU A 37 33.54 -5.72 -10.54
C GLU A 37 32.36 -4.99 -9.85
N CYS A 38 31.17 -5.17 -10.40
CA CYS A 38 29.97 -4.49 -9.93
C CYS A 38 28.73 -5.40 -10.06
N CYS A 39 27.58 -4.89 -9.63
CA CYS A 39 26.29 -5.54 -9.75
C CYS A 39 25.30 -4.60 -10.42
N VAL A 40 24.61 -5.09 -11.46
CA VAL A 40 23.56 -4.35 -12.17
C VAL A 40 22.34 -5.27 -12.34
N GLY A 41 21.29 -5.02 -11.55
CA GLY A 41 20.07 -5.82 -11.58
C GLY A 41 20.32 -7.31 -11.33
N ALA A 42 19.98 -8.14 -12.31
CA ALA A 42 20.16 -9.59 -12.28
C ALA A 42 21.16 -10.09 -13.35
N LEU A 43 22.08 -9.23 -13.80
CA LEU A 43 23.12 -9.58 -14.76
C LEU A 43 24.32 -10.23 -14.07
N ASP A 44 24.95 -11.18 -14.76
CA ASP A 44 26.10 -11.93 -14.25
C ASP A 44 27.42 -11.32 -14.72
N ASP A 45 28.49 -11.52 -13.95
CA ASP A 45 29.87 -11.15 -14.28
C ASP A 45 30.04 -9.70 -14.77
N CYS A 46 29.40 -8.76 -14.06
CA CYS A 46 29.40 -7.34 -14.41
C CYS A 46 30.73 -6.66 -14.05
N VAL A 47 31.39 -6.03 -15.03
CA VAL A 47 32.65 -5.29 -14.86
C VAL A 47 32.55 -3.91 -15.49
N ILE A 48 33.04 -2.89 -14.79
CA ILE A 48 33.09 -1.52 -15.28
C ILE A 48 34.11 -1.43 -16.42
N ALA A 49 33.65 -1.13 -17.63
CA ALA A 49 34.50 -1.10 -18.82
C ALA A 49 34.79 0.33 -19.32
N GLU A 50 33.98 1.31 -18.92
CA GLU A 50 34.19 2.72 -19.24
C GLU A 50 33.48 3.61 -18.22
N ILE A 51 34.12 4.70 -17.80
CA ILE A 51 33.44 5.77 -17.04
C ILE A 51 33.00 6.81 -18.07
N THR A 52 31.69 6.89 -18.31
CA THR A 52 31.13 7.73 -19.37
C THR A 52 30.72 9.09 -18.81
N HIS A 53 30.70 10.10 -19.69
CA HIS A 53 30.52 11.52 -19.41
C HIS A 53 31.64 12.20 -18.60
N ASN A 54 31.92 13.46 -18.94
CA ASN A 54 32.84 14.37 -18.22
C ASN A 54 32.52 14.60 -16.73
N SER A 55 31.46 13.97 -16.20
CA SER A 55 31.00 14.11 -14.82
C SER A 55 31.07 12.81 -14.01
N GLY A 56 31.47 11.67 -14.60
CA GLY A 56 31.61 10.39 -13.89
C GLY A 56 30.30 9.81 -13.35
N LYS A 57 29.17 10.12 -13.99
CA LYS A 57 27.83 9.78 -13.51
C LYS A 57 27.22 8.53 -14.14
N ALA A 58 27.83 7.99 -15.19
CA ALA A 58 27.39 6.77 -15.83
C ALA A 58 28.60 5.88 -16.15
N TYR A 59 28.32 4.59 -16.29
CA TYR A 59 29.33 3.56 -16.47
C TYR A 59 28.88 2.64 -17.60
N ARG A 60 29.77 2.39 -18.56
CA ARG A 60 29.61 1.26 -19.48
C ARG A 60 30.03 0.02 -18.72
N VAL A 61 29.13 -0.95 -18.63
CA VAL A 61 29.37 -2.22 -17.96
C VAL A 61 29.38 -3.32 -19.02
N GLU A 62 30.37 -4.21 -18.92
CA GLU A 62 30.43 -5.47 -19.66
C GLU A 62 29.94 -6.57 -18.74
N PHE A 63 29.13 -7.48 -19.26
CA PHE A 63 28.45 -8.50 -18.47
C PHE A 63 28.21 -9.77 -19.29
N ILE A 64 27.81 -10.86 -18.63
CA ILE A 64 27.31 -12.06 -19.28
C ILE A 64 25.79 -12.09 -19.13
N ARG A 65 25.09 -12.21 -20.26
CA ARG A 65 23.65 -12.45 -20.29
C ARG A 65 23.41 -13.94 -20.44
N THR A 66 22.71 -14.53 -19.47
CA THR A 66 22.28 -15.93 -19.54
C THR A 66 20.80 -16.00 -19.87
N ASP A 67 20.49 -16.46 -21.09
CA ASP A 67 19.11 -16.66 -21.54
C ASP A 67 18.65 -18.09 -21.18
N ASN A 68 17.71 -18.22 -20.23
CA ASN A 68 17.21 -19.51 -19.73
C ASN A 68 16.10 -20.12 -20.60
N ASN A 69 16.27 -20.16 -21.92
CA ASN A 69 15.29 -20.77 -22.81
C ASN A 69 15.40 -22.31 -22.84
N TYR A 70 14.29 -22.99 -22.58
CA TYR A 70 14.11 -24.45 -22.75
C TYR A 70 15.25 -25.33 -22.20
N GLY A 71 15.68 -25.08 -20.95
CA GLY A 71 16.56 -25.97 -20.20
C GLY A 71 18.03 -25.99 -20.61
N ASN A 72 18.42 -25.25 -21.65
CA ASN A 72 19.83 -25.07 -22.05
C ASN A 72 20.18 -23.57 -22.01
N PRO A 73 20.76 -23.08 -20.91
CA PRO A 73 21.15 -21.68 -20.79
C PRO A 73 22.18 -21.32 -21.86
N ILE A 74 21.92 -20.25 -22.62
CA ILE A 74 22.91 -19.68 -23.55
C ILE A 74 23.47 -18.43 -22.88
N SER A 75 24.76 -18.48 -22.55
CA SER A 75 25.50 -17.33 -22.03
C SER A 75 26.15 -16.57 -23.18
N SER A 76 25.89 -15.27 -23.28
CA SER A 76 26.48 -14.40 -24.29
C SER A 76 27.03 -13.12 -23.66
N PRO A 77 28.19 -12.62 -24.10
CA PRO A 77 28.74 -11.38 -23.58
C PRO A 77 27.89 -10.19 -24.07
N GLY A 78 27.65 -9.22 -23.20
CA GLY A 78 26.90 -7.99 -23.47
C GLY A 78 27.62 -6.75 -22.94
N THR A 79 27.28 -5.58 -23.48
CA THR A 79 27.71 -4.29 -22.93
C THR A 79 26.61 -3.26 -23.07
N LEU A 80 26.37 -2.48 -22.02
CA LEU A 80 25.39 -1.39 -21.97
C LEU A 80 25.90 -0.29 -21.02
N ILE A 81 25.26 0.87 -21.01
CA ILE A 81 25.59 2.01 -20.16
C ILE A 81 24.45 2.23 -19.16
N TRP A 82 24.80 2.46 -17.90
CA TRP A 82 23.87 2.72 -16.80
C TRP A 82 24.27 3.97 -16.02
N TRP A 83 23.28 4.66 -15.44
CA TRP A 83 23.54 5.69 -14.43
C TRP A 83 24.13 5.08 -13.16
N TRP A 84 24.90 5.87 -12.41
CA TRP A 84 25.60 5.43 -11.21
C TRP A 84 24.70 4.79 -10.14
N PHE A 85 23.42 5.15 -10.07
CA PHE A 85 22.50 4.63 -9.06
C PHE A 85 21.96 3.22 -9.38
N ASP A 86 22.08 2.79 -10.64
CA ASP A 86 21.73 1.43 -11.08
C ASP A 86 22.92 0.46 -10.95
N VAL A 87 24.13 0.98 -10.74
CA VAL A 87 25.36 0.21 -10.56
C VAL A 87 25.70 0.12 -9.06
N ASN A 88 25.87 -1.10 -8.57
CA ASN A 88 26.13 -1.42 -7.17
C ASN A 88 27.49 -2.10 -6.99
N LYS A 89 28.10 -1.96 -5.80
CA LYS A 89 29.28 -2.75 -5.42
C LYS A 89 28.85 -4.20 -5.17
N LEU A 90 29.71 -5.18 -5.47
CA LEU A 90 29.42 -6.59 -5.20
C LEU A 90 29.19 -6.89 -3.71
N ASP A 91 29.82 -6.11 -2.84
CA ASP A 91 29.81 -6.30 -1.38
C ASP A 91 28.53 -5.81 -0.67
N SER A 92 27.39 -5.83 -1.36
CA SER A 92 26.07 -5.67 -0.71
C SER A 92 25.62 -6.92 0.06
N GLY A 93 26.56 -7.77 0.49
CA GLY A 93 26.32 -8.98 1.25
C GLY A 93 26.16 -8.68 2.74
N ASN A 94 24.94 -8.90 3.25
CA ASN A 94 24.56 -8.96 4.67
C ASN A 94 25.44 -8.12 5.62
N THR A 95 25.13 -6.82 5.74
CA THR A 95 25.78 -5.87 6.66
C THR A 95 25.62 -6.22 8.15
N GLY A 96 25.05 -7.39 8.47
CA GLY A 96 24.57 -7.75 9.81
C GLY A 96 23.31 -6.98 10.21
N ALA A 97 22.81 -6.08 9.36
CA ALA A 97 21.58 -5.37 9.62
C ALA A 97 20.39 -6.34 9.61
N PRO A 98 19.45 -6.18 10.55
CA PRO A 98 18.22 -6.96 10.51
C PRO A 98 17.41 -6.63 9.25
N ILE A 99 16.62 -7.59 8.78
CA ILE A 99 15.64 -7.34 7.73
C ILE A 99 14.59 -6.39 8.32
N PHE A 100 14.55 -5.16 7.82
CA PHE A 100 13.56 -4.16 8.25
C PHE A 100 12.20 -4.30 7.55
N PHE A 101 12.12 -5.11 6.48
CA PHE A 101 10.85 -5.43 5.86
C PHE A 101 10.03 -6.32 6.81
N ALA A 102 8.96 -5.75 7.35
CA ALA A 102 7.95 -6.52 8.05
C ALA A 102 7.22 -7.46 7.08
N GLU A 103 6.61 -8.52 7.62
CA GLU A 103 5.71 -9.38 6.84
C GLU A 103 4.64 -8.55 6.12
N ARG A 104 4.27 -9.00 4.90
CA ARG A 104 3.24 -8.33 4.11
C ARG A 104 1.94 -8.33 4.90
N LEU A 105 1.32 -7.15 5.03
CA LEU A 105 -0.03 -7.07 5.58
C LEU A 105 -0.97 -7.94 4.74
N PRO A 106 -1.81 -8.78 5.38
CA PRO A 106 -2.82 -9.55 4.68
C PRO A 106 -3.73 -8.73 3.76
N GLY A 107 -4.27 -9.41 2.75
CA GLY A 107 -5.06 -8.80 1.69
C GLY A 107 -4.22 -8.03 0.67
N GLN A 108 -4.82 -7.70 -0.46
CA GLN A 108 -4.21 -6.83 -1.46
C GLN A 108 -4.78 -5.41 -1.34
N LEU A 109 -3.94 -4.41 -1.58
CA LEU A 109 -4.41 -3.05 -1.78
C LEU A 109 -5.03 -2.96 -3.19
N SER A 110 -6.30 -2.58 -3.26
CA SER A 110 -7.04 -2.35 -4.49
C SER A 110 -7.70 -0.97 -4.48
N THR A 111 -8.30 -0.61 -5.61
CA THR A 111 -9.13 0.59 -5.74
C THR A 111 -10.59 0.19 -5.84
N MET A 112 -11.47 0.99 -5.24
CA MET A 112 -12.93 0.81 -5.22
C MET A 112 -13.58 2.19 -5.27
N ASP A 113 -14.75 2.35 -5.88
CA ASP A 113 -15.53 3.60 -5.76
C ASP A 113 -16.47 3.58 -4.54
N LEU A 114 -16.94 4.76 -4.14
CA LEU A 114 -17.86 4.90 -3.00
C LEU A 114 -19.18 4.14 -3.23
N SER A 115 -19.68 4.08 -4.46
CA SER A 115 -20.87 3.30 -4.81
C SER A 115 -20.69 1.81 -4.46
N SER A 116 -19.57 1.22 -4.87
CA SER A 116 -19.22 -0.18 -4.60
C SER A 116 -19.01 -0.44 -3.11
N LEU A 117 -18.42 0.53 -2.39
CA LEU A 117 -18.28 0.49 -0.94
C LEU A 117 -19.66 0.47 -0.26
N PHE A 118 -20.59 1.33 -0.68
CA PHE A 118 -21.96 1.35 -0.16
C PHE A 118 -22.74 0.08 -0.53
N HIS A 119 -22.52 -0.49 -1.71
CA HIS A 119 -23.08 -1.79 -2.09
C HIS A 119 -22.55 -2.93 -1.20
N MET A 120 -21.25 -2.93 -0.89
CA MET A 120 -20.66 -3.87 0.05
C MET A 120 -21.32 -3.75 1.43
N MET A 121 -21.54 -2.52 1.92
CA MET A 121 -22.28 -2.28 3.17
C MET A 121 -23.69 -2.86 3.15
N GLY A 122 -24.42 -2.72 2.04
CA GLY A 122 -25.78 -3.25 1.91
C GLY A 122 -25.87 -4.78 1.82
N HIS A 123 -24.83 -5.46 1.30
CA HIS A 123 -24.86 -6.91 1.08
C HIS A 123 -24.31 -7.72 2.26
N SER A 124 -23.14 -7.34 2.78
CA SER A 124 -22.48 -8.07 3.88
C SER A 124 -22.59 -7.38 5.23
N GLY A 125 -22.89 -6.08 5.25
CA GLY A 125 -22.79 -5.24 6.44
C GLY A 125 -21.34 -4.84 6.73
N ILE A 126 -21.15 -3.60 7.19
CA ILE A 126 -19.90 -3.14 7.78
C ILE A 126 -20.15 -2.80 9.24
N VAL A 127 -19.24 -3.23 10.10
CA VAL A 127 -19.33 -3.06 11.55
C VAL A 127 -18.06 -2.45 12.13
N CYS A 128 -18.22 -1.73 13.24
CA CYS A 128 -17.12 -1.28 14.08
C CYS A 128 -17.04 -2.20 15.29
N ASP A 129 -15.84 -2.66 15.61
CA ASP A 129 -15.63 -3.56 16.74
C ASP A 129 -15.25 -2.78 18.01
N PRO A 130 -16.15 -2.67 19.01
CA PRO A 130 -15.90 -1.87 20.20
C PRO A 130 -14.74 -2.40 21.06
N ARG A 131 -14.25 -3.62 20.80
CA ARG A 131 -13.09 -4.19 21.50
C ARG A 131 -11.83 -3.39 21.25
N TYR A 132 -11.65 -2.85 20.05
CA TYR A 132 -10.45 -2.09 19.66
C TYR A 132 -10.76 -0.80 18.89
N GLN A 133 -12.00 -0.56 18.45
CA GLN A 133 -12.43 0.70 17.82
C GLN A 133 -13.02 1.68 18.83
N ARG A 134 -12.83 2.97 18.55
CA ARG A 134 -13.26 4.08 19.40
C ARG A 134 -14.58 4.66 18.91
N ASP A 135 -15.22 5.47 19.74
CA ASP A 135 -16.42 6.20 19.33
C ASP A 135 -16.12 7.21 18.20
N TYR A 136 -17.15 7.59 17.48
CA TYR A 136 -17.06 8.65 16.48
C TYR A 136 -16.84 10.01 17.17
N VAL A 137 -15.75 10.72 16.83
CA VAL A 137 -15.42 12.02 17.46
C VAL A 137 -15.25 13.17 16.47
N TRP A 138 -15.31 12.91 15.17
CA TRP A 138 -15.11 13.96 14.17
C TRP A 138 -16.20 15.02 14.28
N ASN A 139 -15.76 16.28 14.39
CA ASN A 139 -16.64 17.44 14.44
C ASN A 139 -17.02 17.89 13.02
N ALA A 140 -17.83 18.94 12.92
CA ALA A 140 -18.27 19.50 11.64
C ALA A 140 -17.10 19.92 10.73
N GLU A 141 -16.02 20.48 11.29
CA GLU A 141 -14.83 20.88 10.51
C GLU A 141 -14.13 19.66 9.89
N ASN A 142 -13.98 18.57 10.64
CA ASN A 142 -13.41 17.33 10.12
C ASN A 142 -14.29 16.72 9.03
N GLN A 143 -15.62 16.78 9.23
CA GLN A 143 -16.59 16.30 8.27
C GLN A 143 -16.50 17.09 6.96
N GLU A 144 -16.56 18.42 7.02
CA GLU A 144 -16.46 19.29 5.85
C GLU A 144 -15.13 19.10 5.12
N ALA A 145 -14.00 19.02 5.85
CA ALA A 145 -12.68 18.82 5.24
C ALA A 145 -12.57 17.51 4.45
N LEU A 146 -13.21 16.43 4.93
CA LEU A 146 -13.25 15.16 4.18
C LEU A 146 -14.08 15.27 2.91
N ILE A 147 -15.28 15.86 3.01
CA ILE A 147 -16.18 16.02 1.87
C ILE A 147 -15.56 16.98 0.84
N ASP A 148 -14.92 18.06 1.28
CA ASP A 148 -14.11 18.95 0.44
C ASP A 148 -13.02 18.16 -0.30
N SER A 149 -12.29 17.28 0.39
CA SER A 149 -11.23 16.48 -0.23
C SER A 149 -11.77 15.64 -1.38
N ILE A 150 -12.94 15.03 -1.21
CA ILE A 150 -13.58 14.21 -2.24
C ILE A 150 -14.01 15.04 -3.44
N PHE A 151 -14.71 16.16 -3.22
CA PHE A 151 -15.11 17.05 -4.32
C PHE A 151 -13.93 17.67 -5.06
N ASN A 152 -12.78 17.84 -4.39
CA ASN A 152 -11.53 18.29 -5.00
C ASN A 152 -10.67 17.15 -5.56
N GLN A 153 -11.17 15.91 -5.60
CA GLN A 153 -10.46 14.73 -6.13
C GLN A 153 -9.13 14.44 -5.42
N ILE A 154 -9.07 14.79 -4.14
CA ILE A 154 -7.94 14.50 -3.26
C ILE A 154 -8.17 13.14 -2.60
N GLY A 155 -7.18 12.26 -2.67
CA GLY A 155 -7.25 10.95 -2.04
C GLY A 155 -7.39 11.07 -0.51
N ILE A 156 -8.35 10.33 0.07
CA ILE A 156 -8.68 10.38 1.50
C ILE A 156 -7.94 9.31 2.35
N GLY A 157 -6.91 8.69 1.78
CA GLY A 157 -6.23 7.54 2.35
C GLY A 157 -6.95 6.22 2.08
N SER A 158 -6.42 5.13 2.63
CA SER A 158 -6.99 3.79 2.45
C SER A 158 -8.01 3.47 3.55
N LEU A 159 -8.97 2.60 3.23
CA LEU A 159 -9.82 1.93 4.22
C LEU A 159 -9.39 0.47 4.31
N ILE A 160 -9.34 -0.08 5.52
CA ILE A 160 -8.92 -1.47 5.75
C ILE A 160 -10.06 -2.22 6.43
N PHE A 161 -10.39 -3.40 5.91
CA PHE A 161 -11.46 -4.24 6.39
C PHE A 161 -10.99 -5.69 6.64
N SER A 162 -11.51 -6.29 7.71
CA SER A 162 -11.44 -7.72 7.99
C SER A 162 -12.81 -8.34 7.71
N ARG A 163 -12.94 -9.22 6.74
CA ARG A 163 -14.20 -9.92 6.44
C ARG A 163 -14.37 -11.11 7.38
N HIS A 164 -15.50 -11.16 8.08
CA HIS A 164 -15.83 -12.26 8.97
C HIS A 164 -16.36 -13.46 8.19
N ALA A 165 -16.01 -14.65 8.66
CA ALA A 165 -16.32 -15.95 8.06
C ALA A 165 -17.16 -16.78 9.02
N GLY A 166 -18.30 -16.23 9.46
CA GLY A 166 -19.18 -16.85 10.44
C GLY A 166 -19.60 -18.28 10.08
N TYR A 167 -19.69 -18.58 8.79
CA TYR A 167 -19.95 -19.93 8.27
C TYR A 167 -18.93 -20.99 8.73
N ASN A 168 -17.74 -20.62 9.20
CA ASN A 168 -16.73 -21.52 9.77
C ASN A 168 -17.02 -21.89 11.24
N TYR A 169 -17.87 -21.11 11.93
CA TYR A 169 -18.17 -21.25 13.35
C TYR A 169 -19.55 -21.89 13.60
N LYS A 170 -19.97 -22.86 12.78
CA LYS A 170 -21.34 -23.42 12.77
C LYS A 170 -21.86 -23.90 14.13
N ASN A 171 -20.97 -24.38 15.00
CA ASN A 171 -21.28 -24.91 16.32
C ASN A 171 -21.04 -23.92 17.46
N SER A 172 -20.73 -22.65 17.15
CA SER A 172 -20.53 -21.62 18.17
C SER A 172 -21.87 -21.03 18.62
N ASP A 173 -22.05 -20.95 19.94
CA ASP A 173 -23.13 -20.20 20.59
C ASP A 173 -22.68 -18.81 21.05
N GLU A 174 -21.45 -18.42 20.71
CA GLU A 174 -20.92 -17.08 20.97
C GLU A 174 -21.76 -16.03 20.23
N VAL A 175 -22.04 -14.92 20.93
CA VAL A 175 -22.66 -13.73 20.36
C VAL A 175 -21.65 -12.60 20.45
N VAL A 176 -21.29 -12.04 19.29
CA VAL A 176 -20.38 -10.91 19.21
C VAL A 176 -21.18 -9.62 19.18
N THR A 177 -20.69 -8.62 19.90
CA THR A 177 -21.29 -7.28 19.94
C THR A 177 -20.46 -6.33 19.09
N TYR A 178 -21.13 -5.62 18.19
CA TYR A 178 -20.56 -4.64 17.29
C TYR A 178 -21.32 -3.32 17.37
N ILE A 179 -20.75 -2.26 16.81
CA ILE A 179 -21.41 -0.97 16.62
C ILE A 179 -21.59 -0.74 15.11
N ASN A 180 -22.77 -0.34 14.66
CA ASN A 180 -23.01 0.04 13.27
C ASN A 180 -22.46 1.45 12.97
N LEU A 181 -22.56 1.92 11.73
CA LEU A 181 -22.07 3.26 11.38
C LEU A 181 -22.93 4.41 11.94
N ASP A 182 -24.15 4.13 12.41
CA ASP A 182 -25.03 5.09 13.06
C ASP A 182 -24.81 5.16 14.59
N GLY A 183 -23.99 4.25 15.14
CA GLY A 183 -23.66 4.17 16.56
C GLY A 183 -24.50 3.19 17.38
N ASP A 184 -25.37 2.41 16.75
CA ASP A 184 -26.21 1.42 17.44
C ASP A 184 -25.44 0.14 17.73
N GLU A 185 -25.70 -0.44 18.91
CA GLU A 185 -25.21 -1.76 19.29
C GLU A 185 -25.95 -2.86 18.50
N ILE A 186 -25.18 -3.71 17.82
CA ILE A 186 -25.67 -4.89 17.10
C ILE A 186 -25.08 -6.14 17.76
N LYS A 187 -25.93 -7.15 17.98
CA LYS A 187 -25.52 -8.48 18.46
C LYS A 187 -25.70 -9.51 17.36
N ILE A 188 -24.61 -10.18 16.99
CA ILE A 188 -24.61 -11.17 15.91
C ILE A 188 -24.09 -12.49 16.48
N PRO A 189 -24.85 -13.60 16.38
CA PRO A 189 -24.30 -14.93 16.66
C PRO A 189 -23.10 -15.20 15.75
N LYS A 190 -21.95 -15.63 16.29
CA LYS A 190 -20.70 -15.76 15.52
C LYS A 190 -20.87 -16.64 14.27
N LYS A 191 -21.69 -17.69 14.36
CA LYS A 191 -22.04 -18.57 13.23
C LYS A 191 -22.75 -17.89 12.05
N ASN A 192 -23.34 -16.72 12.27
CA ASN A 192 -24.06 -15.91 11.28
C ASN A 192 -23.30 -14.62 10.92
N ASP A 193 -22.10 -14.42 11.46
CA ASP A 193 -21.33 -13.20 11.26
C ASP A 193 -20.59 -13.22 9.93
N ASN A 194 -21.21 -12.66 8.90
CA ASN A 194 -20.61 -12.47 7.56
C ASN A 194 -20.30 -10.99 7.30
N THR A 195 -20.14 -10.20 8.37
CA THR A 195 -19.89 -8.75 8.27
C THR A 195 -18.45 -8.45 7.92
N SER A 196 -18.15 -7.20 7.58
CA SER A 196 -16.77 -6.72 7.47
C SER A 196 -16.48 -5.73 8.59
N ALA A 197 -15.53 -6.05 9.48
CA ALA A 197 -15.06 -5.14 10.51
C ALA A 197 -14.08 -4.11 9.95
N VAL A 198 -14.27 -2.84 10.31
CA VAL A 198 -13.32 -1.77 9.99
C VAL A 198 -12.07 -1.94 10.84
N ILE A 199 -10.90 -1.92 10.20
CA ILE A 199 -9.58 -1.92 10.86
C ILE A 199 -8.98 -0.51 10.83
N ASP A 200 -9.06 0.19 9.70
CA ASP A 200 -8.65 1.59 9.58
C ASP A 200 -9.66 2.41 8.79
N GLY A 201 -9.76 3.69 9.13
CA GLY A 201 -10.60 4.66 8.44
C GLY A 201 -12.04 4.74 8.93
N GLN A 202 -12.34 4.26 10.15
CA GLN A 202 -13.68 4.30 10.75
C GLN A 202 -14.31 5.69 10.68
N GLN A 203 -13.60 6.73 11.13
CA GLN A 203 -14.13 8.10 11.16
C GLN A 203 -14.42 8.63 9.75
N ARG A 204 -13.58 8.28 8.77
CA ARG A 204 -13.81 8.60 7.36
C ARG A 204 -15.06 7.89 6.85
N LEU A 205 -15.12 6.57 7.02
CA LEU A 205 -16.24 5.75 6.56
C LEU A 205 -17.57 6.20 7.15
N THR A 206 -17.62 6.42 8.47
CA THR A 206 -18.81 6.94 9.14
C THR A 206 -19.21 8.31 8.58
N THR A 207 -18.25 9.21 8.35
CA THR A 207 -18.55 10.53 7.76
C THR A 207 -19.13 10.41 6.35
N LEU A 208 -18.56 9.54 5.50
CA LEU A 208 -19.06 9.28 4.15
C LEU A 208 -20.51 8.76 4.19
N TRP A 209 -20.77 7.80 5.07
CA TRP A 209 -22.10 7.24 5.27
C TRP A 209 -23.10 8.30 5.73
N ARG A 210 -22.73 9.08 6.75
CA ARG A 210 -23.57 10.14 7.31
C ARG A 210 -23.88 11.24 6.29
N PHE A 211 -22.93 11.59 5.43
CA PHE A 211 -23.19 12.56 4.36
C PHE A 211 -24.14 11.99 3.30
N TYR A 212 -23.84 10.80 2.79
CA TYR A 212 -24.64 10.11 1.77
C TYR A 212 -26.09 9.87 2.21
N THR A 213 -26.31 9.68 3.51
CA THR A 213 -27.63 9.47 4.13
C THR A 213 -28.28 10.74 4.69
N ASN A 214 -27.78 11.93 4.31
CA ASN A 214 -28.32 13.24 4.71
C ASN A 214 -28.35 13.49 6.24
N GLN A 215 -27.42 12.93 7.01
CA GLN A 215 -27.36 13.14 8.46
C GLN A 215 -26.66 14.44 8.85
N PHE A 216 -25.93 15.08 7.93
CA PHE A 216 -25.38 16.42 8.11
C PHE A 216 -25.28 17.14 6.76
N GLN A 217 -25.11 18.46 6.82
CA GLN A 217 -25.01 19.31 5.64
C GLN A 217 -23.54 19.63 5.32
N TYR A 218 -23.22 19.66 4.03
CA TYR A 218 -21.96 20.20 3.51
C TYR A 218 -22.27 21.53 2.82
N ARG A 219 -21.65 22.62 3.29
CA ARG A 219 -21.88 23.98 2.77
C ARG A 219 -23.37 24.36 2.71
N GLY A 220 -24.15 23.94 3.71
CA GLY A 220 -25.58 24.23 3.83
C GLY A 220 -26.52 23.33 3.02
N HIS A 221 -26.01 22.29 2.35
CA HIS A 221 -26.80 21.37 1.53
C HIS A 221 -26.66 19.92 2.02
N TYR A 222 -27.76 19.17 2.04
CA TYR A 222 -27.69 17.72 2.17
C TYR A 222 -27.23 17.08 0.85
N PHE A 223 -26.78 15.83 0.88
CA PHE A 223 -26.33 15.12 -0.33
C PHE A 223 -27.41 15.10 -1.42
N THR A 224 -28.68 14.85 -1.06
CA THR A 224 -29.79 14.85 -2.02
C THR A 224 -30.14 16.23 -2.58
N ASP A 225 -29.67 17.31 -1.96
CA ASP A 225 -29.90 18.68 -2.42
C ASP A 225 -28.84 19.13 -3.44
N LEU A 226 -27.76 18.35 -3.61
CA LEU A 226 -26.69 18.66 -4.55
C LEU A 226 -27.10 18.46 -6.01
N ASP A 227 -26.37 19.11 -6.92
CA ASP A 227 -26.53 18.85 -8.36
C ASP A 227 -26.24 17.37 -8.68
N PHE A 228 -26.95 16.84 -9.68
CA PHE A 228 -26.81 15.44 -10.07
C PHE A 228 -25.37 15.06 -10.44
N ARG A 229 -24.58 16.01 -10.97
CA ARG A 229 -23.16 15.80 -11.30
C ARG A 229 -22.33 15.65 -10.05
N ASP A 230 -22.57 16.46 -9.03
CA ASP A 230 -21.85 16.36 -7.76
C ASP A 230 -22.19 15.07 -7.03
N GLN A 231 -23.48 14.67 -7.02
CA GLN A 231 -23.89 13.37 -6.48
C GLN A 231 -23.20 12.22 -7.22
N HIS A 232 -23.17 12.27 -8.55
CA HIS A 232 -22.52 11.27 -9.40
C HIS A 232 -21.00 11.22 -9.18
N ASN A 233 -20.33 12.37 -9.14
CA ASN A 233 -18.89 12.45 -8.92
C ASN A 233 -18.51 11.95 -7.53
N PHE A 234 -19.32 12.28 -6.51
CA PHE A 234 -19.12 11.77 -5.16
C PHE A 234 -19.16 10.24 -5.15
N VAL A 235 -20.24 9.61 -5.61
CA VAL A 235 -20.36 8.14 -5.54
C VAL A 235 -19.33 7.40 -6.41
N ASN A 236 -18.81 8.03 -7.47
CA ASN A 236 -17.79 7.44 -8.34
C ASN A 236 -16.35 7.78 -7.92
N SER A 237 -16.17 8.52 -6.81
CA SER A 237 -14.86 8.86 -6.29
C SER A 237 -14.11 7.59 -5.87
N GLN A 238 -12.88 7.45 -6.37
CA GLN A 238 -12.05 6.28 -6.13
C GLN A 238 -11.36 6.39 -4.77
N LEU A 239 -11.38 5.29 -4.02
CA LEU A 239 -10.64 5.11 -2.79
C LEU A 239 -9.77 3.86 -2.85
N SER A 240 -8.72 3.87 -2.04
CA SER A 240 -7.89 2.70 -1.83
C SER A 240 -8.51 1.85 -0.72
N VAL A 241 -8.67 0.55 -0.97
CA VAL A 241 -9.20 -0.40 0.01
C VAL A 241 -8.25 -1.59 0.17
N ARG A 242 -8.18 -2.12 1.38
CA ARG A 242 -7.55 -3.42 1.67
C ARG A 242 -8.57 -4.28 2.38
N ILE A 243 -8.85 -5.44 1.81
CA ILE A 243 -9.77 -6.42 2.37
C ILE A 243 -9.03 -7.74 2.48
N PHE A 244 -9.17 -8.39 3.62
CA PHE A 244 -8.71 -9.76 3.85
C PHE A 244 -9.80 -10.52 4.60
N ASP A 245 -9.80 -11.84 4.46
CA ASP A 245 -10.74 -12.72 5.13
C ASP A 245 -10.13 -13.18 6.48
N GLU A 246 -10.92 -13.14 7.56
CA GLU A 246 -10.45 -13.47 8.92
C GLU A 246 -10.01 -14.94 9.04
N GLU A 247 -10.44 -15.80 8.12
CA GLU A 247 -10.03 -17.22 8.09
C GLU A 247 -8.56 -17.40 7.71
N ASP A 248 -8.01 -16.48 6.91
CA ASP A 248 -6.62 -16.51 6.47
C ASP A 248 -5.68 -15.75 7.43
N VAL A 249 -6.25 -15.02 8.40
CA VAL A 249 -5.52 -14.07 9.24
C VAL A 249 -5.89 -14.27 10.71
N PRO A 250 -4.97 -14.80 11.55
CA PRO A 250 -5.21 -14.94 12.97
C PRO A 250 -5.63 -13.61 13.62
N TYR A 251 -6.55 -13.64 14.59
CA TYR A 251 -7.05 -12.43 15.26
C TYR A 251 -5.94 -11.56 15.86
N LYS A 252 -4.85 -12.18 16.34
CA LYS A 252 -3.63 -11.49 16.79
C LYS A 252 -3.04 -10.58 15.70
N GLU A 253 -2.97 -11.05 14.46
CA GLU A 253 -2.47 -10.28 13.32
C GLU A 253 -3.40 -9.13 12.93
N VAL A 254 -4.72 -9.30 13.13
CA VAL A 254 -5.70 -8.22 12.97
C VAL A 254 -5.42 -7.08 13.96
N LEU A 255 -5.18 -7.40 15.23
CA LEU A 255 -4.81 -6.41 16.26
C LEU A 255 -3.45 -5.76 15.99
N HIS A 256 -2.44 -6.53 15.57
CA HIS A 256 -1.15 -5.98 15.15
C HIS A 256 -1.32 -4.98 14.00
N MET A 257 -2.14 -5.31 13.01
CA MET A 257 -2.43 -4.41 11.89
C MET A 257 -3.12 -3.14 12.37
N PHE A 258 -4.16 -3.27 13.20
CA PHE A 258 -4.87 -2.13 13.78
C PHE A 258 -3.90 -1.17 14.47
N VAL A 259 -3.04 -1.68 15.35
CA VAL A 259 -2.04 -0.87 16.07
C VAL A 259 -1.01 -0.25 15.12
N LYS A 260 -0.50 -1.01 14.14
CA LYS A 260 0.55 -0.53 13.22
C LYS A 260 0.06 0.60 12.31
N VAL A 261 -1.16 0.49 11.78
CA VAL A 261 -1.73 1.49 10.86
C VAL A 261 -2.10 2.77 11.61
N ASN A 262 -2.63 2.65 12.83
CA ASN A 262 -3.10 3.80 13.59
C ASN A 262 -2.02 4.49 14.46
N ARG A 263 -0.80 3.94 14.57
CA ARG A 263 0.32 4.60 15.30
C ARG A 263 0.86 5.86 14.60
N GLY A 264 0.67 6.00 13.28
CA GLY A 264 1.23 7.12 12.50
C GLY A 264 0.33 8.36 12.42
N VAL A 265 -0.95 8.25 12.81
CA VAL A 265 -1.94 9.35 12.79
C VAL A 265 -2.51 9.47 14.21
N PRO A 266 -2.73 10.68 14.78
CA PRO A 266 -3.07 10.82 16.19
C PRO A 266 -4.42 10.15 16.54
N GLN A 267 -4.36 8.93 17.07
CA GLN A 267 -5.45 8.29 17.79
C GLN A 267 -5.22 8.51 19.29
N ASP A 268 -6.31 8.60 20.07
CA ASP A 268 -6.23 8.71 21.52
C ASP A 268 -5.41 7.55 22.11
N GLU A 269 -4.38 7.89 22.91
CA GLU A 269 -3.41 6.93 23.46
C GLU A 269 -4.10 5.88 24.34
N THR A 270 -5.20 6.24 25.01
CA THR A 270 -5.95 5.31 25.86
C THR A 270 -6.54 4.16 25.06
N HIS A 271 -6.92 4.41 23.81
CA HIS A 271 -7.58 3.42 22.97
C HIS A 271 -6.57 2.48 22.30
N LEU A 272 -5.42 3.00 21.92
CA LEU A 272 -4.29 2.19 21.46
C LEU A 272 -3.78 1.26 22.58
N LEU A 273 -3.80 1.73 23.83
CA LEU A 273 -3.44 0.91 24.99
C LEU A 273 -4.40 -0.28 25.15
N LYS A 274 -5.72 -0.08 25.05
CA LYS A 274 -6.71 -1.19 25.11
C LYS A 274 -6.45 -2.26 24.05
N ALA A 275 -6.18 -1.85 22.81
CA ALA A 275 -5.86 -2.80 21.74
C ALA A 275 -4.54 -3.54 22.01
N THR A 276 -3.55 -2.86 22.58
CA THR A 276 -2.27 -3.46 22.99
C THR A 276 -2.45 -4.44 24.15
N GLU A 277 -3.24 -4.12 25.16
CA GLU A 277 -3.56 -5.05 26.27
C GLU A 277 -4.30 -6.31 25.79
N GLN A 278 -5.14 -6.19 24.77
CA GLN A 278 -5.78 -7.35 24.15
C GLN A 278 -4.77 -8.22 23.42
N LEU A 279 -3.81 -7.60 22.73
CA LEU A 279 -2.72 -8.30 22.07
C LEU A 279 -1.86 -9.07 23.09
N ASP A 280 -1.48 -8.42 24.20
CA ASP A 280 -0.68 -9.05 25.26
C ASP A 280 -1.38 -10.28 25.88
N LYS A 281 -2.71 -10.27 25.98
CA LYS A 281 -3.51 -11.43 26.45
C LYS A 281 -3.50 -12.62 25.49
N LEU A 282 -3.22 -12.39 24.21
CA LEU A 282 -3.11 -13.46 23.21
C LEU A 282 -1.68 -14.04 23.13
N ASP A 283 -0.70 -13.35 23.73
CA ASP A 283 0.71 -13.74 23.75
C ASP A 283 1.13 -14.56 24.98
N GLY A 284 0.27 -14.66 26.00
CA GLY A 284 0.45 -15.46 27.22
C GLY A 284 -0.29 -16.79 27.18
#